data_AF-A0A1Q6L5Y0-F1
#
_entry.id   AF-A0A1Q6L5Y0-F1
#
_cell.length_a   1.000
_cell.length_b   1.000
_cell.length_c   1.000
_cell.angle_alpha   90.00
_cell.angle_beta   90.00
_cell.angle_gamma   90.00
#
_symmetry.space_group_name_H-M   'P 1'
#
loop_
_entity.id
_entity.type
_entity.pdbx_description
1 polymer ?
#
loop_
_entity_poly.entity_id
_entity_poly.type
_entity_poly.pdbx_seq_one_letter_code
_entity_poly.pdbx_strand_id
1 'polypeptide(L)' 'MINIVVKILGILLVLTGVILIYDARNITKKFFGFGDQNEGSSGLKIIGFIIAIVGGIIIFVVK' A
#
# COMPACT_ATOMS: atom_id res chain seq x y z
N MET A 1 22.64 2.39 -12.21
CA MET A 1 22.49 1.87 -10.83
C MET A 1 21.36 2.59 -10.09
N ILE A 2 21.35 3.93 -10.03
CA ILE A 2 20.30 4.67 -9.31
C ILE A 2 18.87 4.40 -9.82
N ASN A 3 18.66 4.31 -11.15
CA ASN A 3 17.35 4.02 -11.72
C ASN A 3 16.81 2.65 -11.30
N ILE A 4 17.70 1.65 -11.14
CA ILE A 4 17.32 0.31 -10.68
C ILE A 4 16.89 0.38 -9.22
N VAL A 5 17.64 1.09 -8.37
CA VAL A 5 17.29 1.28 -6.95
C VAL A 5 15.92 1.96 -6.82
N VAL A 6 15.67 3.02 -7.60
CA VAL A 6 14.38 3.73 -7.58
C VAL A 6 13.23 2.84 -8.06
N LYS A 7 13.43 2.02 -9.09
CA LYS A 7 12.41 1.04 -9.54
C LYS A 7 12.10 0.01 -8.47
N ILE A 8 13.12 -0.49 -7.75
CA ILE A 8 12.92 -1.42 -6.64
C ILE A 8 12.08 -0.75 -5.53
N LEU A 9 12.38 0.50 -5.17
CA LEU A 9 11.57 1.25 -4.21
C LEU A 9 10.11 1.41 -4.68
N GLY A 10 9.90 1.71 -5.97
CA GLY A 10 8.57 1.75 -6.57
C GLY A 10 7.82 0.41 -6.44
N ILE A 11 8.49 -0.71 -6.70
CA ILE A 11 7.90 -2.06 -6.55
C ILE A 11 7.54 -2.34 -5.09
N LEU A 12 8.40 -1.98 -4.13
CA LEU A 12 8.12 -2.15 -2.70
C LEU A 12 6.92 -1.32 -2.26
N LEU A 13 6.73 -0.12 -2.80
CA LEU A 13 5.53 0.68 -2.57
C LEU A 13 4.29 -0.01 -3.13
N VAL A 14 4.33 -0.50 -4.37
CA VAL A 14 3.20 -1.26 -4.96
C VAL A 14 2.83 -2.45 -4.10
N LEU A 15 3.81 -3.27 -3.71
CA LEU A 15 3.59 -4.44 -2.84
C LEU A 15 2.96 -4.05 -1.51
N THR A 16 3.48 -3.00 -0.86
CA THR A 16 2.93 -2.51 0.40
C THR A 16 1.49 -2.03 0.22
N GLY A 17 1.22 -1.27 -0.84
CA GLY A 17 -0.13 -0.78 -1.15
C GLY A 17 -1.13 -1.92 -1.36
N VAL A 18 -0.73 -2.95 -2.12
CA VAL A 18 -1.51 -4.18 -2.35
C VAL A 18 -1.81 -4.89 -1.03
N ILE A 19 -0.81 -5.10 -0.16
CA ILE A 19 -1.01 -5.71 1.16
C ILE A 19 -2.03 -4.90 1.97
N LEU A 20 -1.89 -3.58 2.03
CA LEU A 20 -2.83 -2.72 2.77
C LEU A 20 -4.27 -2.79 2.24
N ILE A 21 -4.47 -3.04 0.93
CA ILE A 21 -5.82 -3.18 0.36
C ILE A 21 -6.40 -4.56 0.68
N TYR A 22 -5.67 -5.63 0.37
CA TYR A 22 -6.19 -6.99 0.44
C TYR A 22 -6.20 -7.56 1.87
N ASP A 23 -5.18 -7.23 2.67
CA ASP A 23 -5.08 -7.68 4.07
C ASP A 23 -5.67 -6.68 5.08
N ALA A 24 -6.32 -5.60 4.61
CA ALA A 24 -6.92 -4.56 5.46
C ALA A 24 -7.74 -5.12 6.63
N ARG A 25 -8.54 -6.18 6.38
CA ARG A 25 -9.37 -6.81 7.42
C ARG A 25 -8.56 -7.59 8.44
N ASN A 26 -7.52 -8.30 7.99
CA ASN A 26 -6.66 -9.07 8.89
C ASN A 26 -5.82 -8.13 9.76
N ILE A 27 -5.30 -7.06 9.17
CA ILE A 27 -4.56 -6.00 9.88
C ILE A 27 -5.49 -5.34 10.91
N THR A 28 -6.67 -4.89 10.51
CA THR A 28 -7.57 -4.18 11.43
C THR A 28 -8.08 -5.05 12.58
N LYS A 29 -8.37 -6.33 12.35
CA LYS A 29 -8.69 -7.26 13.45
C LYS A 29 -7.58 -7.39 14.50
N LYS A 30 -6.32 -7.21 14.10
CA LYS A 30 -5.16 -7.35 14.99
C LYS A 30 -4.85 -6.07 15.77
N PHE A 31 -5.11 -4.90 15.17
CA PHE A 31 -4.66 -3.61 15.71
C PHE A 31 -5.79 -2.67 16.15
N PHE A 32 -7.05 -2.90 15.76
CA PHE A 32 -8.19 -2.02 16.05
C PHE A 32 -9.25 -2.72 16.92
N GLY A 33 -9.93 -1.93 17.76
CA GLY A 33 -11.08 -2.38 18.55
C GLY A 33 -12.27 -2.77 17.66
N PHE A 34 -13.20 -3.58 18.18
CA PHE A 34 -14.32 -4.14 17.40
C PHE A 34 -15.17 -3.08 16.68
N GLY A 35 -15.38 -1.90 17.28
CA GLY A 35 -16.11 -0.80 16.65
C GLY A 35 -15.37 -0.18 15.46
N ASP A 36 -14.05 -0.05 15.55
CA ASP A 36 -13.25 0.76 14.63
C ASP A 36 -12.70 -0.05 13.43
N GLN A 37 -12.86 -1.38 13.44
CA GLN A 37 -12.30 -2.26 12.40
C GLN A 37 -12.82 -1.95 10.99
N ASN A 38 -14.07 -1.50 10.86
CA ASN A 38 -14.67 -1.22 9.56
C ASN A 38 -14.14 0.08 8.96
N GLU A 39 -14.04 1.12 9.80
CA GLU A 39 -13.48 2.42 9.42
C GLU A 39 -11.98 2.30 9.17
N GLY A 40 -11.25 1.61 10.05
CA GLY A 40 -9.84 1.30 9.85
C GLY A 40 -9.57 0.51 8.57
N SER A 41 -10.40 -0.50 8.25
CA SER A 41 -10.26 -1.28 7.01
C SER A 41 -10.49 -0.42 5.76
N SER A 42 -11.49 0.46 5.79
CA SER A 42 -11.75 1.40 4.70
C SER A 42 -10.58 2.38 4.53
N GLY A 43 -10.05 2.93 5.63
CA GLY A 43 -8.88 3.81 5.62
C GLY A 43 -7.63 3.12 5.06
N LEU A 44 -7.33 1.90 5.50
CA LEU A 44 -6.18 1.13 5.00
C LEU A 44 -6.29 0.85 3.50
N LYS A 45 -7.48 0.56 2.98
CA LYS A 45 -7.69 0.35 1.53
C LYS A 45 -7.45 1.62 0.73
N ILE A 46 -7.94 2.76 1.20
CA ILE A 46 -7.75 4.05 0.53
C ILE A 46 -6.27 4.42 0.51
N ILE A 47 -5.59 4.32 1.66
CA ILE A 47 -4.16 4.60 1.76
C ILE A 47 -3.35 3.62 0.89
N GLY A 48 -3.68 2.33 0.96
CA GLY A 48 -3.05 1.30 0.15
C GLY A 48 -3.18 1.55 -1.35
N PHE A 49 -4.35 2.00 -1.81
CA PHE A 49 -4.57 2.40 -3.20
C PHE A 49 -3.67 3.56 -3.62
N ILE A 50 -3.60 4.62 -2.80
CA ILE A 50 -2.74 5.77 -3.08
C ILE A 50 -1.28 5.35 -3.17
N ILE A 51 -0.80 4.54 -2.22
CA ILE A 51 0.58 4.04 -2.19
C ILE A 51 0.87 3.19 -3.44
N ALA A 52 -0.05 2.31 -3.84
CA ALA A 52 0.11 1.47 -5.02
C ALA A 52 0.18 2.30 -6.31
N ILE A 53 -0.65 3.33 -6.44
CA ILE A 53 -0.63 4.24 -7.59
C ILE A 53 0.70 5.01 -7.65
N VAL A 54 1.17 5.57 -6.52
CA VAL A 54 2.45 6.28 -6.46
C VAL A 54 3.61 5.35 -6.85
N GLY A 55 3.64 4.13 -6.31
CA GLY A 55 4.64 3.13 -6.69
C GLY A 55 4.61 2.79 -8.19
N GLY A 56 3.43 2.62 -8.76
CA GLY A 56 3.24 2.36 -10.19
C GLY A 56 3.73 3.52 -11.07
N ILE A 57 3.45 4.76 -10.69
CA ILE A 57 3.92 5.96 -11.39
C ILE A 57 5.45 6.04 -11.36
N ILE A 58 6.08 5.76 -10.20
CA ILE A 58 7.55 5.75 -10.07
C ILE A 58 8.17 4.74 -11.04
N ILE A 59 7.63 3.51 -11.09
CA ILE A 59 8.13 2.47 -11.99
C ILE A 59 7.98 2.89 -13.46
N PHE A 60 6.85 3.51 -13.82
CA PHE A 60 6.54 3.91 -15.19
C PHE A 60 7.40 5.09 -15.68
N VAL A 61 7.63 6.09 -14.84
CA VAL A 61 8.32 7.34 -15.24
C VAL A 61 9.85 7.17 -15.27
N VAL A 62 10.41 6.31 -14.41
CA VAL A 62 11.86 6.12 -14.31
C VAL A 62 12.37 5.24 -15.46
N LYS A 63 13.24 5.80 -16.31
CA LYS A 63 13.85 5.09 -17.45
C LYS A 63 14.90 4.09 -17.01
#